data_AF-A0A497GY64-F1
#
_entry.id   AF-A0A497GY64-F1
#
_cell.length_a   1.000
_cell.length_b   1.000
_cell.length_c   1.000
_cell.angle_alpha   90.00
_cell.angle_beta   90.00
_cell.angle_gamma   90.00
#
_symmetry.space_group_name_H-M   'P 1'
#
loop_
_entity.id
_entity.type
_entity.pdbx_description
1 polymer ?
#
loop_
_entity_poly.entity_id
_entity_poly.type
_entity_poly.pdbx_seq_one_letter_code
_entity_poly.pdbx_strand_id
1 'polypeptide(L)'
;MRDLRDRLMEINVENYGKIAEEILESDELRIRLEEILKKEEDQSVLIGAMLALWEMWRRKPESILPYLPLLAARAGFHLRPVRDYATTVMLKLAETHPQEVAKYAETVMHRFDGDPYEQDDAVRFLALIADRRPDLVRRYKEKILELSKSSNPLLRLHASRLVKRLGLSRS
;
A
#
# COMPACT_ATOMS: atom_id res chain seq x y z
N MET A 1 4.60 4.97 30.95
CA MET A 1 4.55 5.20 29.49
C MET A 1 3.07 5.24 29.08
N ARG A 2 2.62 6.17 28.22
CA ARG A 2 1.22 6.15 27.73
C ARG A 2 1.03 4.94 26.79
N ASP A 3 -0.16 4.34 26.81
CA ASP A 3 -0.50 3.20 25.96
C ASP A 3 -0.34 3.56 24.46
N LEU A 4 0.12 2.62 23.64
CA LEU A 4 0.36 2.86 22.22
C LEU A 4 -0.94 3.29 21.50
N ARG A 5 -2.08 2.70 21.84
CA ARG A 5 -3.38 3.04 21.26
C ARG A 5 -3.71 4.51 21.45
N ASP A 6 -3.55 5.01 22.67
CA ASP A 6 -3.85 6.41 23.01
C ASP A 6 -2.95 7.38 22.25
N ARG A 7 -1.68 7.01 22.06
CA ARG A 7 -0.72 7.82 21.31
C ARG A 7 -1.03 7.87 19.82
N LEU A 8 -1.57 6.79 19.25
CA LEU A 8 -1.98 6.72 17.85
C LEU A 8 -3.27 7.50 17.56
N MET A 9 -4.06 7.85 18.57
CA MET A 9 -5.22 8.73 18.40
C MET A 9 -4.82 10.19 18.14
N GLU A 10 -3.66 10.62 18.63
CA GLU A 10 -3.21 12.00 18.50
C GLU A 10 -2.68 12.25 17.07
N ILE A 11 -3.53 12.79 16.18
CA ILE A 11 -3.16 13.15 14.81
C ILE A 11 -2.14 14.31 14.82
N ASN A 12 -0.87 13.96 14.96
CA ASN A 12 0.27 14.87 14.90
C ASN A 12 1.44 14.18 14.18
N VAL A 13 1.84 14.70 13.02
CA VAL A 13 2.88 14.11 12.15
C VAL A 13 4.24 14.03 12.87
N GLU A 14 4.59 15.01 13.69
CA GLU A 14 5.83 14.98 14.47
C GLU A 14 5.82 13.86 15.52
N ASN A 15 4.62 13.54 16.05
CA ASN A 15 4.44 12.46 17.02
C ASN A 15 4.65 11.08 16.37
N TYR A 16 4.18 10.87 15.14
CA TYR A 16 4.30 9.57 14.46
C TYR A 16 5.75 9.21 14.12
N GLY A 17 6.61 10.21 13.86
CA GLY A 17 8.03 9.96 13.66
C GLY A 17 8.71 9.37 14.90
N LYS A 18 8.37 9.90 16.09
CA LYS A 18 8.86 9.39 17.37
C LYS A 18 8.24 8.05 17.74
N ILE A 19 6.93 7.88 17.52
CA ILE A 19 6.24 6.59 17.72
C ILE A 19 6.89 5.50 16.85
N ALA A 20 7.18 5.80 15.59
CA ALA A 20 7.84 4.86 14.68
C ALA A 20 9.23 4.45 15.17
N GLU A 21 10.04 5.40 15.66
CA GLU A 21 11.36 5.13 16.23
C GLU A 21 11.26 4.18 17.44
N GLU A 22 10.36 4.48 18.39
CA GLU A 22 10.17 3.63 19.56
C GLU A 22 9.66 2.22 19.19
N ILE A 23 8.77 2.10 18.19
CA ILE A 23 8.32 0.79 17.68
C ILE A 23 9.49 0.01 17.06
N LEU A 24 10.39 0.69 16.32
CA LEU A 24 11.56 0.04 15.72
C LEU A 24 12.53 -0.52 16.76
N GLU A 25 12.54 0.05 17.96
CA GLU A 25 13.43 -0.32 19.07
C GLU A 25 12.79 -1.29 20.08
N SER A 26 11.46 -1.46 20.07
CA SER A 26 10.74 -2.24 21.07
C SER A 26 9.88 -3.35 20.46
N ASP A 27 10.24 -4.61 20.74
CA ASP A 27 9.45 -5.77 20.32
C ASP A 27 8.05 -5.78 20.95
N GLU A 28 7.91 -5.28 22.19
CA GLU A 28 6.62 -5.10 22.85
C GLU A 28 5.70 -4.15 22.05
N LEU A 29 6.24 -3.01 21.60
CA LEU A 29 5.48 -2.06 20.80
C LEU A 29 5.18 -2.60 19.40
N ARG A 30 6.05 -3.44 18.83
CA ARG A 30 5.75 -4.14 17.56
C ARG A 30 4.60 -5.11 17.69
N ILE A 31 4.58 -5.92 18.75
CA ILE A 31 3.48 -6.84 19.07
C ILE A 31 2.19 -6.03 19.25
N ARG A 32 2.25 -4.94 20.00
CA ARG A 32 1.08 -4.08 20.24
C ARG A 32 0.55 -3.45 18.96
N LEU A 33 1.44 -2.96 18.09
CA LEU A 33 1.06 -2.46 16.76
C LEU A 33 0.37 -3.56 15.94
N GLU A 34 0.93 -4.78 15.95
CA GLU A 34 0.34 -5.93 15.24
C GLU A 34 -1.08 -6.24 15.75
N GLU A 35 -1.30 -6.21 17.06
CA GLU A 35 -2.63 -6.39 17.66
C GLU A 35 -3.61 -5.31 17.22
N ILE A 36 -3.20 -4.04 17.25
CA ILE A 36 -4.01 -2.90 16.81
C ILE A 36 -4.40 -3.09 15.34
N LEU A 37 -3.43 -3.38 14.48
CA LEU A 37 -3.68 -3.61 13.04
C LEU A 37 -4.62 -4.79 12.78
N LYS A 38 -4.66 -5.80 13.66
CA LYS A 38 -5.56 -6.96 13.55
C LYS A 38 -6.97 -6.68 14.04
N LYS A 39 -7.12 -6.02 15.18
CA LYS A 39 -8.37 -6.02 15.96
C LYS A 39 -9.03 -4.66 16.11
N GLU A 40 -8.30 -3.57 15.90
CA GLU A 40 -8.84 -2.24 16.13
C GLU A 40 -9.89 -1.86 15.08
N GLU A 41 -10.94 -1.20 15.56
CA GLU A 41 -12.07 -0.68 14.78
C GLU A 41 -12.11 0.85 14.82
N ASP A 42 -11.50 1.47 15.84
CA ASP A 42 -11.37 2.91 15.94
C ASP A 42 -10.56 3.47 14.76
N GLN A 43 -11.22 4.28 13.96
CA GLN A 43 -10.68 4.83 12.72
C GLN A 43 -9.47 5.74 12.98
N SER A 44 -9.46 6.48 14.08
CA SER A 44 -8.38 7.39 14.42
C SER A 44 -7.12 6.62 14.78
N VAL A 45 -7.27 5.57 15.59
CA VAL A 45 -6.16 4.68 15.97
C VAL A 45 -5.61 3.97 14.74
N LEU A 46 -6.48 3.47 13.84
CA LEU A 46 -6.04 2.80 12.62
C LEU A 46 -5.29 3.75 11.66
N ILE A 47 -5.75 4.98 11.51
CA ILE A 47 -5.04 6.00 10.71
C ILE A 47 -3.67 6.29 11.34
N GLY A 48 -3.61 6.47 12.66
CA GLY A 48 -2.35 6.65 13.37
C GLY A 48 -1.41 5.46 13.19
N ALA A 49 -1.92 4.23 13.27
CA ALA A 49 -1.14 3.01 13.04
C ALA A 49 -0.57 2.96 11.61
N MET A 50 -1.37 3.35 10.61
CA MET A 50 -0.91 3.46 9.22
C MET A 50 0.18 4.53 9.05
N LEU A 51 0.03 5.68 9.71
CA LEU A 51 1.04 6.74 9.70
C LEU A 51 2.34 6.31 10.39
N ALA A 52 2.24 5.58 11.50
CA ALA A 52 3.42 4.99 12.15
C ALA A 52 4.14 3.99 11.20
N LEU A 53 3.40 3.12 10.50
CA LEU A 53 3.99 2.22 9.49
C LEU A 53 4.65 2.99 8.33
N TRP A 54 4.06 4.09 7.88
CA TRP A 54 4.66 4.97 6.88
C TRP A 54 5.98 5.59 7.37
N GLU A 55 6.00 6.07 8.60
CA GLU A 55 7.21 6.66 9.21
C GLU A 55 8.28 5.60 9.50
N MET A 56 7.88 4.39 9.88
CA MET A 56 8.78 3.24 9.99
C MET A 56 9.38 2.89 8.61
N TRP A 57 8.56 2.85 7.55
CA TRP A 57 9.02 2.58 6.18
C TRP A 57 10.07 3.61 5.74
N ARG A 58 9.80 4.91 5.96
CA ARG A 58 10.73 5.99 5.62
C ARG A 58 12.10 5.86 6.29
N ARG A 59 12.15 5.26 7.48
CA ARG A 59 13.39 5.08 8.26
C ARG A 59 14.09 3.77 7.94
N LYS A 60 13.34 2.68 7.89
CA LYS A 60 13.84 1.31 7.78
C LYS A 60 12.85 0.46 6.97
N PRO A 61 12.87 0.52 5.61
CA PRO A 61 11.86 -0.12 4.78
C PRO A 61 11.62 -1.61 5.09
N GLU A 62 12.68 -2.36 5.39
CA GLU A 62 12.62 -3.79 5.70
C GLU A 62 11.88 -4.11 7.00
N SER A 63 11.74 -3.15 7.93
CA SER A 63 10.99 -3.35 9.17
C SER A 63 9.50 -3.52 8.94
N ILE A 64 9.01 -3.19 7.75
CA ILE A 64 7.59 -3.29 7.41
C ILE A 64 7.21 -4.66 6.88
N LEU A 65 8.18 -5.46 6.43
CA LEU A 65 7.93 -6.78 5.84
C LEU A 65 7.07 -7.69 6.75
N PRO A 66 7.27 -7.75 8.09
CA PRO A 66 6.40 -8.52 8.98
C PRO A 66 4.92 -8.09 8.97
N TYR A 67 4.64 -6.83 8.63
CA TYR A 67 3.29 -6.25 8.60
C TYR A 67 2.61 -6.38 7.23
N LEU A 68 3.28 -6.92 6.21
CA LEU A 68 2.70 -7.08 4.87
C LEU A 68 1.33 -7.79 4.83
N PRO A 69 1.11 -8.92 5.55
CA PRO A 69 -0.22 -9.54 5.59
C PRO A 69 -1.31 -8.60 6.13
N LEU A 70 -0.96 -7.77 7.11
CA LEU A 70 -1.88 -6.84 7.76
C LEU A 70 -2.15 -5.61 6.88
N LEU A 71 -1.11 -5.07 6.24
CA LEU A 71 -1.24 -4.04 5.22
C LEU A 71 -2.13 -4.53 4.07
N ALA A 72 -1.95 -5.76 3.61
CA ALA A 72 -2.77 -6.35 2.57
C ALA A 72 -4.25 -6.47 2.97
N ALA A 73 -4.53 -6.90 4.20
CA ALA A 73 -5.89 -6.93 4.72
C ALA A 73 -6.49 -5.52 4.81
N ARG A 74 -5.70 -4.51 5.23
CA ARG A 74 -6.14 -3.12 5.36
C ARG A 74 -6.24 -2.39 4.01
N ALA A 75 -5.54 -2.84 2.97
CA ALA A 75 -5.68 -2.32 1.61
C ALA A 75 -7.05 -2.63 1.00
N GLY A 76 -7.75 -3.68 1.45
CA GLY A 76 -9.14 -3.96 1.04
C GLY A 76 -10.20 -3.31 1.95
N PHE A 77 -9.79 -2.46 2.90
CA PHE A 77 -10.69 -1.98 3.95
C PHE A 77 -11.63 -0.88 3.44
N HIS A 78 -12.83 -0.82 4.05
CA HIS A 78 -13.89 0.11 3.63
C HIS A 78 -13.51 1.59 3.91
N LEU A 79 -12.73 1.84 4.96
CA LEU A 79 -12.29 3.18 5.32
C LEU A 79 -11.16 3.66 4.40
N ARG A 80 -11.47 4.62 3.54
CA ARG A 80 -10.57 5.13 2.49
C ARG A 80 -9.19 5.58 3.01
N PRO A 81 -9.05 6.41 4.07
CA PRO A 81 -7.73 6.77 4.59
C PRO A 81 -6.84 5.57 4.94
N VAL A 82 -7.40 4.57 5.63
CA VAL A 82 -6.66 3.35 6.01
C VAL A 82 -6.24 2.56 4.78
N ARG A 83 -7.18 2.38 3.84
CA ARG A 83 -6.90 1.71 2.55
C ARG A 83 -5.80 2.41 1.75
N ASP A 84 -5.84 3.74 1.68
CA ASP A 84 -4.91 4.54 0.89
C ASP A 84 -3.50 4.48 1.49
N TYR A 85 -3.35 4.63 2.80
CA TYR A 85 -2.04 4.48 3.42
C TYR A 85 -1.51 3.06 3.31
N ALA A 86 -2.35 2.04 3.53
CA ALA A 86 -1.95 0.65 3.40
C ALA A 86 -1.44 0.35 1.99
N THR A 87 -2.20 0.76 0.96
CA THR A 87 -1.80 0.61 -0.44
C THR A 87 -0.53 1.39 -0.75
N THR A 88 -0.40 2.61 -0.26
CA THR A 88 0.77 3.47 -0.51
C THR A 88 2.03 2.82 0.05
N VAL A 89 1.99 2.31 1.29
CA VAL A 89 3.11 1.59 1.90
C VAL A 89 3.43 0.32 1.11
N MET A 90 2.42 -0.45 0.69
CA MET A 90 2.64 -1.64 -0.15
C MET A 90 3.26 -1.30 -1.51
N LEU A 91 2.83 -0.21 -2.15
CA LEU A 91 3.39 0.27 -3.41
C LEU A 91 4.86 0.66 -3.22
N LYS A 92 5.18 1.35 -2.12
CA LYS A 92 6.55 1.69 -1.77
C LYS A 92 7.42 0.49 -1.45
N LEU A 93 6.87 -0.53 -0.80
CA LEU A 93 7.58 -1.79 -0.64
C LEU A 93 7.76 -2.53 -1.96
N ALA A 94 6.81 -2.46 -2.90
CA ALA A 94 6.97 -3.10 -4.21
C ALA A 94 8.12 -2.48 -5.03
N GLU A 95 8.49 -1.22 -4.77
CA GLU A 95 9.67 -0.58 -5.40
C GLU A 95 10.99 -1.27 -5.02
N THR A 96 11.07 -1.88 -3.83
CA THR A 96 12.31 -2.48 -3.28
C THR A 96 12.23 -3.99 -3.02
N HIS A 97 11.03 -4.51 -2.78
CA HIS A 97 10.71 -5.90 -2.41
C HIS A 97 9.53 -6.45 -3.24
N PRO A 98 9.57 -6.39 -4.58
CA PRO A 98 8.45 -6.80 -5.43
C PRO A 98 8.07 -8.28 -5.25
N GLN A 99 9.03 -9.14 -4.91
CA GLN A 99 8.82 -10.57 -4.64
C GLN A 99 7.86 -10.79 -3.46
N GLU A 100 8.08 -10.08 -2.35
CA GLU A 100 7.29 -10.24 -1.14
C GLU A 100 5.89 -9.65 -1.30
N VAL A 101 5.81 -8.49 -1.94
CA VAL A 101 4.54 -7.78 -2.15
C VAL A 101 3.65 -8.48 -3.19
N ALA A 102 4.23 -9.14 -4.20
CA ALA A 102 3.48 -9.85 -5.24
C ALA A 102 2.50 -10.93 -4.70
N LYS A 103 2.81 -11.51 -3.53
CA LYS A 103 1.96 -12.49 -2.83
C LYS A 103 0.59 -11.91 -2.44
N TYR A 104 0.54 -10.61 -2.21
CA TYR A 104 -0.65 -9.88 -1.76
C TYR A 104 -1.30 -9.06 -2.86
N ALA A 105 -0.84 -9.18 -4.09
CA ALA A 105 -1.19 -8.23 -5.16
C ALA A 105 -2.70 -8.10 -5.43
N GLU A 106 -3.46 -9.19 -5.28
CA GLU A 106 -4.92 -9.20 -5.46
C GLU A 106 -5.62 -8.17 -4.58
N THR A 107 -5.10 -7.89 -3.37
CA THR A 107 -5.74 -6.93 -2.45
C THR A 107 -5.63 -5.50 -2.94
N VAL A 108 -4.71 -5.19 -3.86
CA VAL A 108 -4.54 -3.85 -4.45
C VAL A 108 -5.30 -3.72 -5.77
N MET A 109 -5.61 -4.82 -6.45
CA MET A 109 -6.17 -4.78 -7.81
C MET A 109 -7.59 -4.21 -7.90
N HIS A 110 -8.36 -4.20 -6.80
CA HIS A 110 -9.67 -3.53 -6.77
C HIS A 110 -9.59 -2.02 -7.11
N ARG A 111 -8.42 -1.40 -6.94
CA ARG A 111 -8.20 0.02 -7.26
C ARG A 111 -8.23 0.34 -8.76
N PHE A 112 -8.18 -0.68 -9.64
CA PHE A 112 -8.43 -0.48 -11.07
C PHE A 112 -9.84 0.06 -11.37
N ASP A 113 -10.78 -0.14 -10.45
CA ASP A 113 -12.16 0.33 -10.55
C ASP A 113 -12.42 1.61 -9.73
N GLY A 114 -11.36 2.18 -9.14
CA GLY A 114 -11.40 3.38 -8.32
C GLY A 114 -11.34 4.68 -9.10
N ASP A 115 -11.09 5.77 -8.38
CA ASP A 115 -10.85 7.09 -8.97
C ASP A 115 -9.51 7.13 -9.76
N PRO A 116 -9.23 8.17 -10.56
CA PRO A 116 -8.01 8.21 -11.38
C PRO A 116 -6.69 8.11 -10.59
N TYR A 117 -6.66 8.51 -9.32
CA TYR A 117 -5.48 8.34 -8.46
C TYR A 117 -5.36 6.89 -7.98
N GLU A 118 -6.47 6.28 -7.55
CA GLU A 118 -6.49 4.86 -7.18
C GLU A 118 -6.09 3.97 -8.37
N GLN A 119 -6.58 4.28 -9.58
CA GLN A 119 -6.21 3.61 -10.83
C GLN A 119 -4.71 3.77 -11.15
N ASP A 120 -4.14 4.94 -10.91
CA ASP A 120 -2.71 5.18 -11.10
C ASP A 120 -1.86 4.31 -10.17
N ASP A 121 -2.24 4.22 -8.90
CA ASP A 121 -1.60 3.35 -7.92
C ASP A 121 -1.66 1.88 -8.37
N ALA A 122 -2.82 1.42 -8.83
CA ALA A 122 -2.99 0.04 -9.32
C ALA A 122 -2.09 -0.25 -10.53
N VAL A 123 -2.02 0.66 -11.50
CA VAL A 123 -1.15 0.55 -12.67
C VAL A 123 0.31 0.51 -12.27
N ARG A 124 0.76 1.41 -11.39
CA ARG A 124 2.14 1.46 -10.90
C ARG A 124 2.50 0.21 -10.11
N PHE A 125 1.60 -0.22 -9.23
CA PHE A 125 1.77 -1.43 -8.44
C PHE A 125 1.92 -2.66 -9.34
N LEU A 126 1.00 -2.85 -10.30
CA LEU A 126 1.07 -3.94 -11.26
C LEU A 126 2.33 -3.86 -12.11
N ALA A 127 2.81 -2.66 -12.46
CA ALA A 127 4.08 -2.49 -13.14
C ALA A 127 5.25 -3.05 -12.32
N LEU A 128 5.31 -2.78 -11.02
CA LEU A 128 6.41 -3.26 -10.17
C LEU A 128 6.44 -4.78 -10.01
N ILE A 129 5.28 -5.44 -10.07
CA ILE A 129 5.18 -6.90 -9.85
C ILE A 129 4.90 -7.73 -11.11
N ALA A 130 4.81 -7.10 -12.29
CA ALA A 130 4.30 -7.74 -13.51
C ALA A 130 4.98 -9.07 -13.85
N ASP A 131 6.31 -9.14 -13.71
CA ASP A 131 7.09 -10.34 -13.97
C ASP A 131 6.77 -11.50 -13.02
N ARG A 132 6.29 -11.18 -11.81
CA ARG A 132 5.97 -12.14 -10.73
C ARG A 132 4.50 -12.53 -10.76
N ARG A 133 3.64 -11.66 -11.30
CA ARG A 133 2.20 -11.87 -11.46
C ARG A 133 1.75 -11.66 -12.93
N PRO A 134 2.28 -12.45 -13.88
CA PRO A 134 1.86 -12.37 -15.28
C PRO A 134 0.39 -12.77 -15.48
N ASP A 135 -0.19 -13.50 -14.53
CA ASP A 135 -1.62 -13.78 -14.47
C ASP A 135 -2.46 -12.51 -14.27
N LEU A 136 -2.03 -11.59 -13.41
CA LEU A 136 -2.71 -10.31 -13.20
C LEU A 136 -2.57 -9.39 -14.42
N VAL A 137 -1.39 -9.36 -15.04
CA VAL A 137 -1.19 -8.64 -16.30
C VAL A 137 -2.19 -9.09 -17.36
N ARG A 138 -2.38 -10.41 -17.52
CA ARG A 138 -3.36 -10.95 -18.47
C ARG A 138 -4.79 -10.58 -18.09
N ARG A 139 -5.14 -10.69 -16.81
CA ARG A 139 -6.49 -10.37 -16.30
C ARG A 139 -6.86 -8.90 -16.52
N TYR A 140 -5.93 -7.99 -16.24
CA TYR A 140 -6.16 -6.54 -16.33
C TYR A 140 -5.74 -5.92 -17.67
N LYS A 141 -5.31 -6.72 -18.65
CA LYS A 141 -4.81 -6.27 -19.96
C LYS A 141 -5.72 -5.22 -20.61
N GLU A 142 -7.00 -5.53 -20.76
CA GLU A 142 -7.92 -4.63 -21.45
C GLU A 142 -8.12 -3.32 -20.68
N LYS A 143 -8.18 -3.39 -19.34
CA LYS A 143 -8.26 -2.20 -18.50
C LYS A 143 -7.01 -1.34 -18.61
N ILE A 144 -5.81 -1.93 -18.65
CA ILE A 144 -4.54 -1.21 -18.84
C ILE A 144 -4.53 -0.50 -20.21
N LEU A 145 -5.02 -1.16 -21.27
CA LEU A 145 -5.13 -0.59 -22.61
C LEU A 145 -6.18 0.54 -22.71
N GLU A 146 -7.23 0.49 -21.90
CA GLU A 146 -8.19 1.58 -21.74
C GLU A 146 -7.55 2.76 -21.02
N LEU A 147 -6.90 2.51 -19.87
CA LEU A 147 -6.25 3.54 -19.05
C LEU A 147 -5.09 4.23 -19.78
N SER A 148 -4.42 3.55 -20.72
CA SER A 148 -3.40 4.16 -21.59
C SER A 148 -3.97 5.21 -22.55
N LYS A 149 -5.30 5.40 -22.58
CA LYS A 149 -6.01 6.43 -23.33
C LYS A 149 -6.76 7.41 -22.42
N SER A 150 -6.54 7.33 -21.10
CA SER A 150 -7.20 8.17 -20.12
C SER A 150 -6.99 9.67 -20.40
N SER A 151 -7.99 10.50 -20.08
CA SER A 151 -7.85 11.96 -20.12
C SER A 151 -6.88 12.46 -19.03
N ASN A 152 -6.76 11.74 -17.91
CA ASN A 152 -5.80 12.04 -16.85
C ASN A 152 -4.35 11.81 -17.36
N PRO A 153 -3.50 12.85 -17.40
CA PRO A 153 -2.16 12.74 -17.98
C PRO A 153 -1.21 11.76 -17.26
N LEU A 154 -1.26 11.70 -15.93
CA LEU A 154 -0.37 10.83 -15.15
C LEU A 154 -0.74 9.35 -15.34
N LEU A 155 -2.03 9.05 -15.17
CA LEU A 155 -2.58 7.71 -15.39
C LEU A 155 -2.32 7.24 -16.83
N ARG A 156 -2.58 8.10 -17.82
CA ARG A 156 -2.27 7.82 -19.22
C ARG A 156 -0.79 7.50 -19.43
N LEU A 157 0.11 8.29 -18.84
CA LEU A 157 1.55 8.11 -18.93
C LEU A 157 1.99 6.77 -18.34
N HIS A 158 1.57 6.46 -17.11
CA HIS A 158 1.96 5.21 -16.43
C HIS A 158 1.38 3.99 -17.13
N ALA A 159 0.11 4.02 -17.53
CA ALA A 159 -0.52 2.92 -18.25
C ALA A 159 0.14 2.71 -19.63
N SER A 160 0.43 3.78 -20.38
CA SER A 160 1.12 3.68 -21.67
C SER A 160 2.52 3.09 -21.54
N ARG A 161 3.26 3.47 -20.49
CA ARG A 161 4.58 2.88 -20.19
C ARG A 161 4.45 1.39 -19.88
N LEU A 162 3.45 0.99 -19.11
CA LEU A 162 3.20 -0.42 -18.79
C LEU A 162 2.85 -1.23 -20.05
N VAL A 163 1.95 -0.72 -20.90
CA VAL A 163 1.61 -1.30 -22.22
C VAL A 163 2.86 -1.51 -23.05
N LYS A 164 3.68 -0.47 -23.22
CA LYS A 164 4.91 -0.54 -24.02
C LYS A 164 5.90 -1.57 -23.46
N ARG A 165 6.11 -1.56 -22.14
CA ARG A 165 7.06 -2.47 -21.47
C ARG A 165 6.64 -3.94 -21.62
N LEU A 166 5.35 -4.23 -21.54
CA LEU A 166 4.81 -5.59 -21.57
C LEU A 166 4.39 -6.04 -22.98
N GLY A 167 4.56 -5.19 -24.00
CA GLY A 167 4.17 -5.50 -25.37
C GLY A 167 2.66 -5.76 -25.52
N LEU A 168 1.82 -5.09 -24.74
CA LEU A 168 0.38 -5.32 -24.78
C LEU A 168 -0.23 -4.71 -26.05
N SER A 169 -0.99 -5.50 -26.78
CA SER A 169 -1.82 -5.07 -27.91
C SER A 169 -3.24 -5.59 -27.72
N ARG A 170 -4.23 -4.93 -28.34
CA ARG A 170 -5.57 -5.53 -28.44
C ARG A 170 -5.47 -6.86 -29.19
N SER A 171 -6.20 -7.86 -28.72
CA SER A 171 -6.40 -9.14 -29.43
C SER A 171 -7.35 -8.96 -30.60
#